data_AF-A0AAD0HL19-F1
#
_entry.id   AF-A0AAD0HL19-F1
#
_cell.length_a   1.000
_cell.length_b   1.000
_cell.length_c   1.000
_cell.angle_alpha   90.00
_cell.angle_beta   90.00
_cell.angle_gamma   90.00
#
_symmetry.space_group_name_H-M   'P 1'
#
loop_
_entity.id
_entity.type
_entity.pdbx_description
1 polymer ?
#
loop_
_entity_poly.entity_id
_entity_poly.type
_entity_poly.pdbx_seq_one_letter_code
_entity_poly.pdbx_strand_id
1 'polypeptide(L)' 'MTDLERKIYRIIYNMSRFRKNPTMDDLKRKTGKNEETIRKAVKNLMSRNEIEWDKEKKEWRFKN' A
#
# COMPACT_ATOMS: atom_id res chain seq x y z
N MET A 1 -0.87 11.51 -6.93
CA MET A 1 -1.53 10.32 -6.33
C MET A 1 -2.97 10.26 -6.80
N THR A 2 -3.38 9.19 -7.47
CA THR A 2 -4.78 8.94 -7.89
C THR A 2 -5.67 8.54 -6.72
N ASP A 3 -6.99 8.49 -6.90
CA ASP A 3 -7.91 8.05 -5.84
C ASP A 3 -7.66 6.61 -5.38
N LEU A 4 -7.32 5.72 -6.32
CA LEU A 4 -6.94 4.35 -5.98
C LEU A 4 -5.64 4.32 -5.18
N GLU A 5 -4.62 5.06 -5.63
CA GLU A 5 -3.33 5.15 -4.93
C GLU A 5 -3.51 5.72 -3.52
N ARG A 6 -4.34 6.77 -3.35
CA ARG A 6 -4.67 7.35 -2.04
C ARG A 6 -5.39 6.37 -1.14
N LYS A 7 -6.33 5.61 -1.70
CA LYS A 7 -7.06 4.57 -0.97
C LYS A 7 -6.13 3.44 -0.52
N ILE A 8 -5.24 2.96 -1.39
CA ILE A 8 -4.25 1.92 -1.07
C ILE A 8 -3.27 2.43 -0.01
N TYR A 9 -2.72 3.63 -0.18
CA TYR A 9 -1.85 4.29 0.79
C TYR A 9 -2.52 4.31 2.17
N ARG A 10 -3.77 4.78 2.24
CA ARG A 10 -4.53 4.87 3.50
C ARG A 10 -4.78 3.50 4.13
N ILE A 11 -5.03 2.46 3.34
CA ILE A 11 -5.19 1.08 3.86
C ILE A 11 -3.88 0.59 4.48
N ILE A 12 -2.76 0.72 3.75
CA ILE A 12 -1.44 0.29 4.21
C ILE A 12 -1.05 1.05 5.48
N TYR A 13 -1.20 2.38 5.48
CA TYR A 13 -0.93 3.25 6.63
C TYR A 13 -1.78 2.90 7.84
N ASN A 14 -3.08 2.69 7.67
CA ASN A 14 -3.95 2.36 8.79
C ASN A 14 -3.62 0.99 9.41
N MET A 15 -3.21 0.01 8.60
CA MET A 15 -2.84 -1.31 9.11
C MET A 15 -1.46 -1.29 9.78
N SER A 16 -0.51 -0.52 9.26
CA SER A 16 0.84 -0.42 9.83
C SER A 16 0.83 0.17 11.25
N ARG A 17 -0.13 1.05 11.58
CA ARG A 17 -0.36 1.53 12.95
C ARG A 17 -0.64 0.42 13.97
N PHE A 18 -1.09 -0.75 13.51
CA PHE A 18 -1.32 -1.95 14.32
C PHE A 18 -0.25 -3.03 14.10
N ARG A 19 0.91 -2.67 13.51
CA ARG A 19 1.99 -3.59 13.11
C ARG A 19 1.51 -4.71 12.19
N LYS A 20 0.52 -4.44 11.35
CA LYS A 20 -0.03 -5.36 10.34
C LYS A 20 0.18 -4.79 8.94
N ASN A 21 0.25 -5.67 7.96
CA ASN A 21 0.28 -5.31 6.54
C ASN A 21 -0.96 -5.88 5.86
N PRO A 22 -1.58 -5.15 4.90
CA PRO A 22 -2.67 -5.73 4.12
C PRO A 22 -2.16 -6.88 3.26
N THR A 23 -2.94 -7.96 3.20
CA THR A 23 -2.74 -9.00 2.19
C THR A 23 -3.23 -8.51 0.82
N MET A 24 -2.87 -9.21 -0.25
CA MET A 24 -3.43 -8.92 -1.57
C MET A 24 -4.96 -9.06 -1.57
N ASP A 25 -5.52 -10.03 -0.85
CA ASP A 25 -6.98 -10.23 -0.77
C ASP A 25 -7.67 -9.13 0.04
N ASP A 26 -7.02 -8.61 1.08
CA ASP A 26 -7.50 -7.40 1.77
C ASP A 26 -7.59 -6.21 0.83
N LEU A 27 -6.57 -6.01 -0.01
CA LEU A 27 -6.56 -4.93 -0.99
C LEU A 27 -7.63 -5.13 -2.06
N LYS A 28 -7.79 -6.35 -2.60
CA LYS A 28 -8.86 -6.68 -3.56
C LYS A 28 -10.24 -6.38 -2.97
N ARG A 29 -10.52 -6.91 -1.77
CA ARG A 29 -11.79 -6.71 -1.06
C ARG A 29 -12.07 -5.23 -0.75
N LYS A 30 -11.06 -4.48 -0.30
CA LYS A 30 -11.23 -3.07 0.11
C LYS A 30 -11.28 -2.10 -1.07
N THR A 31 -10.60 -2.41 -2.17
CA THR A 31 -10.53 -1.52 -3.34
C THR A 31 -11.52 -1.89 -4.45
N GLY A 32 -11.98 -3.15 -4.49
CA GLY A 32 -12.80 -3.68 -5.59
C GLY A 32 -12.01 -3.81 -6.89
N LYS A 33 -10.68 -3.85 -6.84
CA LYS A 33 -9.79 -3.93 -8.01
C LYS A 33 -9.07 -5.26 -8.06
N ASN A 34 -8.69 -5.66 -9.28
CA ASN A 34 -7.89 -6.86 -9.49
C ASN A 34 -6.43 -6.66 -9.05
N GLU A 35 -5.70 -7.76 -9.00
CA GLU A 35 -4.33 -7.78 -8.53
C GLU A 35 -3.38 -6.92 -9.35
N GLU A 36 -3.48 -6.97 -10.68
CA GLU A 36 -2.62 -6.21 -11.59
C GLU A 36 -2.76 -4.70 -11.35
N THR A 37 -4.00 -4.22 -11.24
CA THR A 37 -4.30 -2.81 -10.99
C THR A 37 -3.74 -2.36 -9.63
N ILE A 38 -3.87 -3.22 -8.61
CA ILE A 38 -3.33 -2.97 -7.27
C ILE A 38 -1.80 -2.92 -7.31
N ARG A 39 -1.14 -3.90 -7.94
CA ARG A 39 0.32 -3.96 -8.05
C ARG A 39 0.88 -2.74 -8.77
N LYS A 40 0.23 -2.29 -9.85
CA LYS A 40 0.60 -1.06 -10.56
C LYS A 40 0.50 0.17 -9.66
N ALA A 41 -0.60 0.31 -8.92
CA ALA A 41 -0.78 1.43 -8.00
C ALA A 41 0.25 1.43 -6.85
N VAL A 42 0.54 0.27 -6.25
CA VAL A 42 1.59 0.12 -5.23
C VAL A 42 2.96 0.47 -5.82
N LYS A 43 3.30 -0.04 -7.01
CA LYS A 43 4.56 0.27 -7.69
C LYS A 43 4.72 1.77 -7.95
N ASN A 44 3.65 2.47 -8.33
CA ASN A 44 3.67 3.91 -8.53
C ASN A 44 3.86 4.70 -7.22
N LEU A 45 3.30 4.22 -6.10
CA LEU A 45 3.55 4.82 -4.78
C LEU A 45 5.02 4.66 -4.39
N MET A 46 5.59 3.46 -4.61
CA MET A 46 7.01 3.20 -4.37
C MET A 46 7.91 4.03 -5.27
N SER A 47 7.61 4.15 -6.57
CA SER A 47 8.46 4.89 -7.51
C SER A 47 8.50 6.40 -7.24
N ARG A 48 7.50 6.93 -6.52
CA ARG A 48 7.46 8.34 -6.08
C ARG A 48 7.93 8.51 -4.64
N ASN A 49 8.49 7.46 -4.03
CA ASN A 49 8.92 7.42 -2.63
C ASN A 49 7.81 7.82 -1.64
N GLU A 50 6.53 7.58 -1.97
CA GLU A 50 5.41 7.83 -1.05
C GLU A 50 5.36 6.76 0.06
N ILE A 51 5.70 5.53 -0.32
CA ILE A 51 5.88 4.40 0.59
C ILE A 51 7.11 3.61 0.19
N GLU A 52 7.75 2.98 1.15
CA GLU A 52 8.92 2.12 0.93
C GLU A 52 8.80 0.87 1.81
N TRP A 53 9.22 -0.28 1.30
CA TRP A 53 9.25 -1.51 2.09
C TRP A 53 10.63 -1.68 2.75
N ASP A 54 10.67 -1.54 4.07
CA ASP A 54 11.84 -1.82 4.88
C ASP A 54 11.99 -3.34 5.02
N LYS A 55 12.97 -3.92 4.30
CA LYS A 55 13.17 -5.37 4.24
C LYS A 55 13.67 -5.95 5.56
N GLU A 56 14.45 -5.18 6.32
CA GLU A 56 15.04 -5.64 7.58
C GLU A 56 13.97 -5.70 8.66
N LYS A 57 13.19 -4.63 8.79
CA LYS A 57 12.13 -4.53 9.80
C LYS A 57 10.80 -5.10 9.36
N LYS A 58 10.66 -5.48 8.07
CA LYS A 58 9.45 -6.02 7.46
C LYS A 58 8.23 -5.11 7.66
N GLU A 59 8.43 -3.81 7.47
CA GLU A 59 7.40 -2.79 7.64
C GLU A 59 7.39 -1.77 6.50
N TRP A 60 6.24 -1.13 6.29
CA TRP A 60 6.15 0.00 5.37
C TRP A 60 6.64 1.27 6.05
N ARG A 61 7.55 1.97 5.39
CA ARG A 61 7.88 3.38 5.63
C ARG A 61 6.98 4.25 4.77
N PHE A 62 6.65 5.42 5.30
CA PHE A 62 5.82 6.40 4.63
C PHE A 62 6.59 7.69 4.54
N LYS A 63 6.44 8.40 3.42
CA LYS A 63 6.94 9.76 3.29
C LYS A 63 6.23 10.64 4.32
N ASN A 64 7.01 11.39 5.11
CA ASN A 64 6.50 12.45 5.98
C ASN A 64 6.01 13.65 5.16
#